data_AF-A0A0D2LID2-F1
#
_entry.id   AF-A0A0D2LID2-F1
#
_cell.length_a   1.000
_cell.length_b   1.000
_cell.length_c   1.000
_cell.angle_alpha   90.00
_cell.angle_beta   90.00
_cell.angle_gamma   90.00
#
_symmetry.space_group_name_H-M   'P 1'
#
loop_
_entity.id
_entity.type
_entity.pdbx_description
1 polymer ?
#
loop_
_entity_poly.entity_id
_entity_poly.type
_entity_poly.pdbx_seq_one_letter_code
_entity_poly.pdbx_strand_id
1 'polypeptide(L)'
;MCKFLSGPDYLDAPFVDKVQEVTASGILMVSAIGNDGPLWGTLNNPADNADVIGVGGIDNGGDIAEFSSRGMTTHELPVGTGRVKPDIMAYAKDVHGSKIQFAGARAGLGPGRATVVLRPGGCRTLSGTSVASPVVAGCVALLASTVPAATRWTTLNPASMKQALIEGADRLPNLNIMEQGNGRINLAKAEAVLADYTPRASLSPTTLDFTDCPYMWPYCRQPVYAFGLPLAFNATVLNGMGATGRFLGEPEFQPGDEGGRQLLVSFTKSDVLWPWSGFLGVYIE
;
A
#
# COMPACT_ATOMS: atom_id res chain seq x y z
N MET A 1 1.87 -7.03 -14.69
CA MET A 1 1.85 -7.15 -13.23
C MET A 1 3.04 -8.00 -12.82
N CYS A 2 3.90 -7.48 -11.95
CA CYS A 2 5.10 -8.17 -11.46
C CYS A 2 5.01 -8.36 -9.94
N LYS A 3 5.47 -9.52 -9.44
CA LYS A 3 5.58 -9.84 -8.01
C LYS A 3 7.06 -9.77 -7.61
N PHE A 4 7.35 -9.10 -6.51
CA PHE A 4 8.69 -9.07 -5.91
C PHE A 4 8.67 -9.67 -4.50
N LEU A 5 9.78 -10.27 -4.11
CA LEU A 5 10.05 -10.66 -2.73
C LEU A 5 10.68 -9.45 -2.04
N SER A 6 10.17 -9.13 -0.87
CA SER A 6 10.55 -7.93 -0.13
C SER A 6 11.88 -8.13 0.60
N GLY A 7 12.73 -7.10 0.69
CA GLY A 7 13.99 -7.10 1.46
C GLY A 7 14.22 -5.78 2.21
N PRO A 8 15.17 -5.74 3.17
CA PRO A 8 15.40 -4.58 4.03
C PRO A 8 16.15 -3.43 3.33
N ASP A 9 16.57 -3.62 2.09
CA ASP A 9 17.47 -2.69 1.39
C ASP A 9 16.69 -1.60 0.65
N TYR A 10 16.23 -0.60 1.39
CA TYR A 10 15.64 0.62 0.84
C TYR A 10 16.70 1.65 0.39
N LEU A 11 17.99 1.37 0.58
CA LEU A 11 19.10 2.23 0.18
C LEU A 11 19.61 1.91 -1.24
N ASP A 12 19.16 0.80 -1.84
CA ASP A 12 19.42 0.45 -3.24
C ASP A 12 18.64 1.39 -4.18
N ALA A 13 19.19 2.58 -4.41
CA ALA A 13 18.63 3.58 -5.31
C ALA A 13 18.34 3.02 -6.73
N PRO A 14 19.26 2.25 -7.37
CA PRO A 14 18.96 1.56 -8.63
C PRO A 14 17.70 0.68 -8.59
N PHE A 15 17.46 -0.03 -7.48
CA PHE A 15 16.25 -0.84 -7.31
C PHE A 15 14.99 0.03 -7.21
N VAL A 16 15.02 1.07 -6.38
CA VAL A 16 13.90 2.01 -6.22
C VAL A 16 13.56 2.72 -7.53
N ASP A 17 14.58 3.20 -8.26
CA ASP A 17 14.42 3.82 -9.57
C ASP A 17 13.75 2.87 -10.56
N LYS A 18 14.14 1.58 -10.54
CA LYS A 18 13.52 0.57 -11.41
C LYS A 18 12.06 0.34 -11.06
N VAL A 19 11.70 0.35 -9.78
CA VAL A 19 10.30 0.26 -9.34
C VAL A 19 9.49 1.43 -9.91
N GLN A 20 10.03 2.64 -9.82
CA GLN A 20 9.38 3.84 -10.38
C GLN A 20 9.26 3.78 -11.91
N GLU A 21 10.30 3.35 -12.64
CA GLU A 21 10.23 3.18 -14.09
C GLU A 21 9.15 2.15 -14.51
N VAL A 22 9.06 1.04 -13.78
CA VAL A 22 8.05 0.01 -14.03
C VAL A 22 6.65 0.57 -13.79
N THR A 23 6.40 1.26 -12.68
CA THR A 23 5.08 1.84 -12.42
C THR A 23 4.77 2.99 -13.39
N ALA A 24 5.75 3.83 -13.75
CA ALA A 24 5.59 4.89 -14.76
C ALA A 24 5.17 4.35 -16.13
N SER A 25 5.57 3.12 -16.50
CA SER A 25 5.12 2.44 -17.72
C SER A 25 3.66 1.93 -17.68
N GLY A 26 2.93 2.22 -16.59
CA GLY A 26 1.55 1.78 -16.38
C GLY A 26 1.43 0.38 -15.78
N ILE A 27 2.54 -0.24 -15.37
CA ILE A 27 2.52 -1.57 -14.76
C ILE A 27 2.20 -1.45 -13.27
N LEU A 28 1.07 -2.04 -12.87
CA LEU A 28 0.70 -2.23 -11.47
C LEU A 28 1.65 -3.19 -10.77
N MET A 29 2.20 -2.73 -9.64
CA MET A 29 3.09 -3.51 -8.78
C MET A 29 2.43 -3.80 -7.44
N VAL A 30 2.40 -5.09 -7.09
CA VAL A 30 1.83 -5.58 -5.83
C VAL A 30 2.93 -6.36 -5.11
N SER A 31 3.20 -5.99 -3.86
CA SER A 31 4.28 -6.59 -3.08
C SER A 31 3.83 -6.92 -1.66
N ALA A 32 4.50 -7.90 -1.05
CA ALA A 32 4.26 -8.36 0.30
C ALA A 32 4.92 -7.40 1.29
N ILE A 33 4.21 -6.98 2.33
CA ILE A 33 4.74 -5.99 3.27
C ILE A 33 5.96 -6.48 4.07
N GLY A 34 6.10 -7.80 4.21
CA GLY A 34 7.15 -8.46 4.99
C GLY A 34 6.57 -9.51 5.94
N ASN A 35 7.45 -10.33 6.52
CA ASN A 35 7.07 -11.39 7.46
C ASN A 35 7.79 -11.24 8.82
N ASP A 36 8.23 -10.02 9.13
CA ASP A 36 9.08 -9.71 10.29
C ASP A 36 8.28 -9.06 11.44
N GLY A 37 6.94 -9.12 11.37
CA GLY A 37 6.06 -8.78 12.49
C GLY A 37 6.22 -9.74 13.68
N PRO A 38 5.68 -9.40 14.86
CA PRO A 38 4.80 -8.27 15.14
C PRO A 38 5.54 -6.98 15.53
N LEU A 39 6.88 -6.95 15.39
CA LEU A 39 7.66 -5.76 15.69
C LEU A 39 7.31 -4.61 14.74
N TRP A 40 7.36 -3.40 15.27
CA TRP A 40 7.14 -2.16 14.54
C TRP A 40 8.34 -1.78 13.68
N GLY A 41 8.11 -1.16 12.52
CA GLY A 41 9.18 -0.67 11.65
C GLY A 41 9.85 -1.79 10.84
N THR A 42 9.09 -2.84 10.53
CA THR A 42 9.56 -4.07 9.89
C THR A 42 9.14 -4.21 8.43
N LEU A 43 8.70 -3.10 7.82
CA LEU A 43 8.31 -3.09 6.43
C LEU A 43 9.55 -3.32 5.55
N ASN A 44 9.34 -4.06 4.46
CA ASN A 44 10.37 -4.37 3.50
C ASN A 44 10.10 -3.68 2.15
N ASN A 45 11.16 -3.39 1.40
CA ASN A 45 11.14 -2.83 0.06
C ASN A 45 10.91 -3.96 -0.97
N PRO A 46 10.03 -3.79 -1.97
CA PRO A 46 9.42 -2.55 -2.45
C PRO A 46 8.01 -2.27 -1.94
N ALA A 47 7.53 -3.00 -0.92
CA ALA A 47 6.15 -2.84 -0.46
C ALA A 47 5.92 -1.55 0.34
N ASP A 48 6.97 -0.96 0.90
CA ASP A 48 6.97 0.35 1.56
C ASP A 48 6.91 1.53 0.57
N ASN A 49 7.23 1.32 -0.71
CA ASN A 49 7.17 2.36 -1.72
C ASN A 49 5.72 2.86 -1.99
N ALA A 50 5.57 4.17 -2.19
CA ALA A 50 4.27 4.82 -2.36
C ALA A 50 3.53 4.40 -3.65
N ASP A 51 4.24 4.07 -4.73
CA ASP A 51 3.65 3.64 -6.01
C ASP A 51 3.40 2.12 -6.07
N VAL A 52 3.79 1.39 -5.02
CA VAL A 52 3.53 -0.05 -4.89
C VAL A 52 2.33 -0.28 -3.98
N ILE A 53 1.49 -1.26 -4.34
CA ILE A 53 0.43 -1.76 -3.47
C ILE A 53 1.08 -2.75 -2.49
N GLY A 54 1.36 -2.27 -1.28
CA GLY A 54 1.91 -3.05 -0.17
C GLY A 54 0.80 -3.80 0.55
N VAL A 55 0.91 -5.12 0.58
CA VAL A 55 -0.14 -6.02 1.09
C VAL A 55 0.29 -6.65 2.40
N GLY A 56 -0.47 -6.36 3.45
CA GLY A 56 -0.36 -7.03 4.75
C GLY A 56 -1.15 -8.34 4.80
N GLY A 57 -0.94 -9.11 5.87
CA GLY A 57 -1.51 -10.44 6.05
C GLY A 57 -2.47 -10.56 7.21
N ILE A 58 -3.65 -11.12 6.95
CA ILE A 58 -4.60 -11.57 7.97
C ILE A 58 -4.78 -13.08 7.94
N ASP A 59 -5.33 -13.63 9.01
CA ASP A 59 -5.79 -15.01 9.07
C ASP A 59 -7.28 -15.16 8.71
N ASN A 60 -7.78 -16.39 8.73
CA ASN A 60 -9.16 -16.70 8.38
C ASN A 60 -10.18 -16.14 9.39
N GLY A 61 -9.77 -15.82 10.63
CA GLY A 61 -10.58 -15.14 11.63
C GLY A 61 -10.73 -13.64 11.38
N GLY A 62 -9.87 -13.07 10.52
CA GLY A 62 -9.82 -11.63 10.26
C GLY A 62 -8.81 -10.89 11.13
N ASP A 63 -8.06 -11.61 11.96
CA ASP A 63 -7.00 -11.03 12.80
C ASP A 63 -5.72 -10.84 11.98
N ILE A 64 -4.89 -9.85 12.36
CA ILE A 64 -3.57 -9.67 11.74
C ILE A 64 -2.72 -10.91 12.01
N ALA A 65 -2.17 -11.49 10.94
CA ALA A 65 -1.23 -12.58 11.08
C ALA A 65 0.02 -12.08 11.83
N GLU A 66 0.46 -12.80 12.86
CA GLU A 66 1.56 -12.37 13.74
C GLU A 66 2.81 -11.93 12.96
N PHE A 67 3.18 -12.68 11.93
CA PHE A 67 4.32 -12.38 11.06
C PHE A 67 4.13 -11.14 10.19
N SER A 68 2.91 -10.63 9.97
CA SER A 68 2.69 -9.48 9.08
C SER A 68 3.44 -8.26 9.61
N SER A 69 4.39 -7.77 8.81
CA SER A 69 5.12 -6.53 9.10
C SER A 69 4.15 -5.35 9.22
N ARG A 70 4.50 -4.38 10.07
CA ARG A 70 3.67 -3.23 10.44
C ARG A 70 4.50 -2.01 10.78
N GLY A 71 3.88 -0.84 10.69
CA GLY A 71 4.50 0.46 10.96
C GLY A 71 4.44 1.40 9.78
N MET A 72 5.19 2.48 9.89
CA MET A 72 5.31 3.48 8.83
C MET A 72 6.37 3.05 7.81
N THR A 73 6.33 3.66 6.63
CA THR A 73 7.42 3.57 5.63
C THR A 73 8.79 3.77 6.28
N THR A 74 9.70 2.83 6.04
CA THR A 74 11.00 2.78 6.74
C THR A 74 12.05 3.65 6.06
N HIS A 75 11.96 3.84 4.73
CA HIS A 75 12.87 4.67 3.96
C HIS A 75 12.78 6.17 4.28
N GLU A 76 11.69 6.62 4.90
CA GLU A 76 11.48 8.03 5.28
C GLU A 76 11.91 8.33 6.72
N LEU A 77 12.08 7.31 7.56
CA LEU A 77 12.43 7.46 8.99
C LEU A 77 13.75 8.22 9.24
N PRO A 78 14.79 8.12 8.39
CA PRO A 78 16.03 8.88 8.61
C PRO A 78 15.86 10.40 8.50
N VAL A 79 14.81 10.87 7.82
CA VAL A 79 14.62 12.29 7.47
C VAL A 79 13.31 12.89 7.99
N GLY A 80 12.43 12.08 8.58
CA GLY A 80 11.17 12.56 9.12
C GLY A 80 10.24 11.45 9.60
N THR A 81 8.95 11.75 9.64
CA THR A 81 7.91 10.74 9.93
C THR A 81 7.60 9.94 8.68
N GLY A 82 7.36 8.64 8.82
CA GLY A 82 6.94 7.82 7.69
C GLY A 82 5.45 8.00 7.38
N ARG A 83 5.01 7.36 6.29
CA ARG A 83 3.62 7.30 5.82
C ARG A 83 3.00 5.96 6.17
N VAL A 84 1.67 5.92 6.15
CA VAL A 84 0.89 4.71 6.43
C VAL A 84 1.24 3.59 5.44
N LYS A 85 1.59 2.43 6.00
CA LYS A 85 1.70 1.14 5.31
C LYS A 85 1.31 0.00 6.30
N PRO A 86 0.92 -1.20 5.85
CA PRO A 86 0.59 -1.56 4.45
C PRO A 86 -0.56 -0.72 3.88
N ASP A 87 -0.82 -0.81 2.58
CA ASP A 87 -1.95 -0.08 1.98
C ASP A 87 -3.28 -0.78 2.31
N ILE A 88 -3.30 -2.10 2.19
CA ILE A 88 -4.45 -2.98 2.40
C ILE A 88 -4.04 -4.34 2.98
N MET A 89 -5.02 -5.06 3.51
CA MET A 89 -4.91 -6.41 4.08
C MET A 89 -5.54 -7.47 3.18
N ALA A 90 -4.94 -8.66 3.12
CA ALA A 90 -5.53 -9.84 2.51
C ALA A 90 -5.15 -11.12 3.25
N TYR A 91 -5.89 -12.20 3.01
CA TYR A 91 -5.64 -13.49 3.65
C TYR A 91 -4.23 -14.01 3.31
N ALA A 92 -3.46 -14.29 4.35
CA ALA A 92 -2.05 -14.66 4.27
C ALA A 92 -1.67 -15.86 5.12
N LYS A 93 -2.47 -16.21 6.14
CA LYS A 93 -2.24 -17.36 7.01
C LYS A 93 -3.12 -18.53 6.60
N ASP A 94 -2.52 -19.70 6.54
CA ASP A 94 -3.16 -20.98 6.22
C ASP A 94 -3.91 -20.97 4.88
N VAL A 95 -3.38 -20.24 3.90
CA VAL A 95 -3.96 -20.14 2.56
C VAL A 95 -3.60 -21.38 1.74
N HIS A 96 -4.61 -21.98 1.12
CA HIS A 96 -4.47 -23.12 0.25
C HIS A 96 -3.97 -22.71 -1.14
N GLY A 97 -2.83 -23.26 -1.55
CA GLY A 97 -2.20 -23.01 -2.85
C GLY A 97 -1.79 -24.29 -3.57
N SER A 98 -1.54 -24.17 -4.87
CA SER A 98 -1.09 -25.30 -5.68
C SER A 98 0.27 -25.81 -5.20
N LYS A 99 0.37 -27.11 -4.91
CA LYS A 99 1.63 -27.78 -4.65
C LYS A 99 2.20 -28.23 -5.98
N ILE A 100 3.43 -27.83 -6.28
CA ILE A 100 4.19 -28.37 -7.41
C ILE A 100 5.12 -29.45 -6.87
N GLN A 101 5.11 -30.62 -7.51
CA GLN A 101 5.98 -31.74 -7.15
C GLN A 101 7.06 -31.92 -8.21
N PHE A 102 8.30 -32.05 -7.77
CA PHE A 102 9.40 -32.46 -8.64
C PHE A 102 9.15 -33.90 -9.10
N ALA A 103 9.12 -34.10 -10.42
CA ALA A 103 8.83 -35.38 -11.04
C ALA A 103 10.03 -35.93 -11.85
N GLY A 104 11.22 -35.40 -11.58
CA GLY A 104 12.47 -35.77 -12.23
C GLY A 104 13.10 -34.62 -13.00
N ALA A 105 14.34 -34.83 -13.44
CA ALA A 105 15.03 -33.95 -14.36
C ALA A 105 15.51 -34.77 -15.55
N ARG A 106 15.36 -34.25 -16.76
CA ARG A 106 15.88 -34.85 -17.99
C ARG A 106 17.11 -34.08 -18.43
N ALA A 107 18.13 -34.78 -18.93
CA ALA A 107 19.25 -34.13 -19.59
C ALA A 107 18.70 -33.24 -20.72
N GLY A 108 19.01 -31.95 -20.65
CA GLY A 108 18.65 -31.00 -21.70
C GLY A 108 19.57 -31.15 -22.90
N LEU A 109 19.20 -30.53 -24.02
CA LEU A 109 20.08 -30.41 -25.19
C LEU A 109 21.23 -29.44 -24.84
N GLY A 110 22.33 -29.98 -24.30
CA GLY A 110 23.58 -29.28 -24.03
C GLY A 110 24.22 -29.63 -22.68
N PRO A 111 25.56 -29.59 -22.56
CA PRO A 111 26.26 -29.84 -21.30
C PRO A 111 25.83 -28.84 -20.22
N GLY A 112 25.53 -29.35 -19.03
CA GLY A 112 25.13 -28.54 -17.86
C GLY A 112 23.66 -28.08 -17.85
N ARG A 113 22.83 -28.47 -18.82
CA ARG A 113 21.40 -28.13 -18.84
C ARG A 113 20.55 -29.33 -18.43
N ALA A 114 19.65 -29.12 -17.47
CA ALA A 114 18.64 -30.09 -17.07
C ALA A 114 17.25 -29.47 -17.23
N THR A 115 16.35 -30.15 -17.94
CA THR A 115 14.94 -29.78 -17.96
C THR A 115 14.27 -30.41 -16.75
N VAL A 116 13.84 -29.56 -15.82
CA VAL A 116 13.09 -29.99 -14.64
C VAL A 116 11.67 -30.34 -15.06
N VAL A 117 11.24 -31.56 -14.76
CA VAL A 117 9.87 -32.01 -14.96
C VAL A 117 9.11 -31.78 -13.67
N LEU A 118 8.09 -30.93 -13.74
CA LEU A 118 7.19 -30.61 -12.63
C LEU A 118 5.83 -31.25 -12.89
N ARG A 119 5.19 -31.79 -11.84
CA ARG A 119 3.82 -32.31 -11.89
C ARG A 119 2.95 -31.63 -10.82
N PRO A 120 1.63 -31.54 -11.04
CA PRO A 120 0.70 -31.14 -9.99
C PRO A 120 0.82 -32.09 -8.80
N GLY A 121 1.07 -31.55 -7.62
CA GLY A 121 1.22 -32.28 -6.36
C GLY A 121 0.01 -32.12 -5.43
N GLY A 122 -1.14 -31.69 -5.96
CA GLY A 122 -2.34 -31.36 -5.18
C GLY A 122 -2.29 -29.96 -4.57
N CYS A 123 -2.90 -29.81 -3.39
CA CYS A 123 -2.96 -28.55 -2.66
C CYS A 123 -2.04 -28.61 -1.43
N ARG A 124 -1.43 -27.48 -1.07
CA ARG A 124 -0.72 -27.30 0.19
C ARG A 124 -1.14 -26.02 0.88
N THR A 125 -1.05 -26.00 2.20
CA THR A 125 -1.25 -24.81 3.01
C THR A 125 0.06 -24.00 3.05
N LEU A 126 -0.06 -22.68 2.92
CA LEU A 126 1.05 -21.72 2.97
C LEU A 126 0.67 -20.55 3.87
N SER A 127 1.65 -20.06 4.62
CA SER A 127 1.51 -18.88 5.48
C SER A 127 2.61 -17.88 5.15
N GLY A 128 2.24 -16.61 4.96
CA GLY A 128 3.13 -15.50 4.67
C GLY A 128 2.45 -14.42 3.83
N THR A 129 2.85 -13.17 4.00
CA THR A 129 2.36 -12.04 3.18
C THR A 129 2.69 -12.23 1.69
N SER A 130 3.72 -13.01 1.39
CA SER A 130 4.06 -13.52 0.06
C SER A 130 2.93 -14.30 -0.63
N VAL A 131 1.97 -14.85 0.13
CA VAL A 131 0.77 -15.53 -0.38
C VAL A 131 -0.38 -14.55 -0.60
N ALA A 132 -0.46 -13.47 0.19
CA ALA A 132 -1.46 -12.42 0.02
C ALA A 132 -1.23 -11.59 -1.25
N SER A 133 0.01 -11.25 -1.60
CA SER A 133 0.31 -10.46 -2.81
C SER A 133 -0.24 -11.06 -4.11
N PRO A 134 -0.03 -12.35 -4.44
CA PRO A 134 -0.63 -12.94 -5.64
C PRO A 134 -2.17 -13.04 -5.59
N VAL A 135 -2.78 -13.10 -4.40
CA VAL A 135 -4.24 -13.01 -4.25
C VAL A 135 -4.72 -11.61 -4.66
N VAL A 136 -4.10 -10.55 -4.11
CA VAL A 136 -4.41 -9.16 -4.47
C VAL A 136 -4.12 -8.88 -5.95
N ALA A 137 -3.06 -9.45 -6.51
CA ALA A 137 -2.79 -9.41 -7.95
C ALA A 137 -3.96 -9.94 -8.79
N GLY A 138 -4.53 -11.09 -8.39
CA GLY A 138 -5.73 -11.64 -9.02
C GLY A 138 -6.96 -10.74 -8.83
N CYS A 139 -7.15 -10.17 -7.64
CA CYS A 139 -8.20 -9.20 -7.36
C CYS A 139 -8.12 -7.98 -8.27
N VAL A 140 -6.93 -7.41 -8.45
CA VAL A 140 -6.67 -6.27 -9.35
C VAL A 140 -6.96 -6.65 -10.80
N ALA A 141 -6.58 -7.84 -11.24
CA ALA A 141 -6.89 -8.31 -12.59
C ALA A 141 -8.40 -8.46 -12.82
N LEU A 142 -9.14 -8.95 -11.81
CA LEU A 142 -10.59 -9.05 -11.84
C LEU A 142 -11.25 -7.66 -11.91
N LEU A 143 -10.84 -6.73 -11.04
CA LEU A 143 -11.29 -5.33 -11.06
C LEU A 143 -10.99 -4.65 -12.39
N ALA A 144 -9.81 -4.85 -12.95
CA ALA A 144 -9.47 -4.28 -14.26
C ALA A 144 -10.37 -4.81 -15.39
N SER A 145 -10.89 -6.03 -15.25
CA SER A 145 -11.79 -6.64 -16.22
C SER A 145 -13.21 -6.06 -16.17
N THR A 146 -13.64 -5.48 -15.04
CA THR A 146 -14.97 -4.86 -14.91
C THR A 146 -15.04 -3.51 -15.61
N VAL A 147 -13.92 -2.80 -15.71
CA VAL A 147 -13.85 -1.52 -16.43
C VAL A 147 -14.06 -1.74 -17.93
N PRO A 148 -15.01 -1.03 -18.58
CA PRO A 148 -15.29 -1.19 -20.01
C PRO A 148 -14.06 -0.99 -20.89
N ALA A 149 -13.90 -1.83 -21.92
CA ALA A 149 -12.73 -1.78 -22.80
C ALA A 149 -12.50 -0.41 -23.45
N ALA A 150 -13.58 0.35 -23.72
CA ALA A 150 -13.53 1.68 -24.34
C ALA A 150 -12.89 2.76 -23.43
N THR A 151 -13.08 2.65 -22.11
CA THR A 151 -12.57 3.63 -21.12
C THR A 151 -11.45 3.08 -20.25
N ARG A 152 -11.11 1.79 -20.40
CA ARG A 152 -10.16 1.07 -19.54
C ARG A 152 -8.84 1.81 -19.36
N TRP A 153 -8.23 2.27 -20.45
CA TRP A 153 -6.91 2.89 -20.41
C TRP A 153 -6.92 4.38 -20.04
N THR A 154 -8.09 5.01 -20.03
CA THR A 154 -8.27 6.37 -19.52
C THR A 154 -8.61 6.38 -18.03
N THR A 155 -9.22 5.30 -17.54
CA THR A 155 -9.61 5.14 -16.13
C THR A 155 -8.54 4.43 -15.30
N LEU A 156 -7.94 3.35 -15.82
CA LEU A 156 -6.99 2.51 -15.07
C LEU A 156 -5.55 2.95 -15.27
N ASN A 157 -4.91 3.23 -14.14
CA ASN A 157 -3.47 3.41 -13.99
C ASN A 157 -3.06 2.96 -12.56
N PRO A 158 -1.76 2.94 -12.23
CA PRO A 158 -1.30 2.56 -10.90
C PRO A 158 -1.98 3.29 -9.74
N ALA A 159 -2.15 4.62 -9.83
CA ALA A 159 -2.82 5.39 -8.79
C ALA A 159 -4.32 5.09 -8.72
N SER A 160 -5.06 5.06 -9.82
CA SER A 160 -6.51 4.89 -9.78
C SER A 160 -6.93 3.52 -9.23
N MET A 161 -6.20 2.46 -9.58
CA MET A 161 -6.41 1.15 -8.98
C MET A 161 -6.07 1.15 -7.48
N LYS A 162 -4.96 1.80 -7.09
CA LYS A 162 -4.57 1.91 -5.68
C LYS A 162 -5.60 2.70 -4.87
N GLN A 163 -6.14 3.79 -5.41
CA GLN A 163 -7.23 4.57 -4.83
C GLN A 163 -8.47 3.71 -4.64
N ALA A 164 -8.91 2.97 -5.65
CA ALA A 164 -10.07 2.10 -5.55
C ALA A 164 -9.91 1.01 -4.48
N LEU A 165 -8.73 0.41 -4.37
CA LEU A 165 -8.45 -0.60 -3.34
C LEU A 165 -8.44 -0.01 -1.93
N ILE A 166 -7.86 1.18 -1.75
CA ILE A 166 -7.75 1.87 -0.47
C ILE A 166 -9.12 2.39 -0.01
N GLU A 167 -9.83 3.12 -0.88
CA GLU A 167 -11.14 3.68 -0.59
C GLU A 167 -12.21 2.59 -0.41
N GLY A 168 -12.05 1.46 -1.10
CA GLY A 168 -12.93 0.31 -0.99
C GLY A 168 -12.66 -0.60 0.20
N ALA A 169 -11.54 -0.48 0.90
CA ALA A 169 -11.15 -1.42 1.95
C ALA A 169 -12.09 -1.40 3.18
N ASP A 170 -12.25 -2.57 3.82
CA ASP A 170 -12.98 -2.72 5.07
C ASP A 170 -12.04 -2.63 6.27
N ARG A 171 -12.18 -1.59 7.09
CA ARG A 171 -11.46 -1.49 8.36
C ARG A 171 -11.75 -2.70 9.24
N LEU A 172 -10.68 -3.30 9.75
CA LEU A 172 -10.70 -4.34 10.76
C LEU A 172 -10.86 -3.70 12.15
N PRO A 173 -11.67 -4.29 13.03
CA PRO A 173 -11.95 -3.72 14.35
C PRO A 173 -10.70 -3.80 15.25
N ASN A 174 -10.60 -2.85 16.19
CA ASN A 174 -9.60 -2.84 17.26
C ASN A 174 -8.12 -2.81 16.82
N LEU A 175 -7.84 -2.42 15.57
CA LEU A 175 -6.49 -2.35 15.01
C LEU A 175 -6.19 -0.92 14.55
N ASN A 176 -4.94 -0.48 14.70
CA ASN A 176 -4.53 0.84 14.22
C ASN A 176 -4.14 0.82 12.74
N ILE A 177 -4.17 1.99 12.11
CA ILE A 177 -3.92 2.22 10.69
C ILE A 177 -2.50 1.80 10.27
N MET A 178 -1.53 1.85 11.18
CA MET A 178 -0.14 1.43 10.92
C MET A 178 0.03 -0.10 10.99
N GLU A 179 -0.98 -0.82 11.49
CA GLU A 179 -1.04 -2.27 11.40
C GLU A 179 -1.79 -2.70 10.16
N GLN A 180 -2.99 -2.15 9.94
CA GLN A 180 -3.94 -2.65 8.94
C GLN A 180 -4.00 -1.85 7.64
N GLY A 181 -3.36 -0.68 7.57
CA GLY A 181 -3.58 0.27 6.50
C GLY A 181 -5.04 0.73 6.44
N ASN A 182 -5.59 0.69 5.23
CA ASN A 182 -7.00 1.02 5.00
C ASN A 182 -7.94 -0.15 5.32
N GLY A 183 -7.39 -1.31 5.69
CA GLY A 183 -8.15 -2.50 6.08
C GLY A 183 -8.12 -3.59 5.02
N ARG A 184 -9.00 -4.59 5.19
CA ARG A 184 -9.10 -5.76 4.32
C ARG A 184 -9.67 -5.39 2.95
N ILE A 185 -9.07 -5.93 1.90
CA ILE A 185 -9.57 -5.77 0.52
C ILE A 185 -11.05 -6.17 0.41
N ASN A 186 -11.85 -5.32 -0.22
CA ASN A 186 -13.24 -5.57 -0.56
C ASN A 186 -13.48 -5.25 -2.03
N LEU A 187 -13.67 -6.31 -2.83
CA LEU A 187 -13.81 -6.21 -4.28
C LEU A 187 -15.06 -5.45 -4.71
N ALA A 188 -16.18 -5.63 -4.01
CA ALA A 188 -17.44 -4.98 -4.38
C ALA A 188 -17.37 -3.47 -4.18
N LYS A 189 -16.78 -3.02 -3.06
CA LYS A 189 -16.57 -1.58 -2.82
C LYS A 189 -15.52 -0.98 -3.76
N ALA A 190 -14.42 -1.70 -4.01
CA ALA A 190 -13.41 -1.24 -4.97
C ALA A 190 -13.97 -1.16 -6.41
N GLU A 191 -14.83 -2.10 -6.81
CA GLU A 191 -15.52 -2.06 -8.10
C GLU A 191 -16.48 -0.87 -8.18
N ALA A 192 -17.24 -0.59 -7.12
CA ALA A 192 -18.11 0.57 -7.06
C ALA A 192 -17.33 1.89 -7.20
N VAL A 193 -16.14 1.99 -6.60
CA VAL A 193 -15.24 3.14 -6.79
C VAL A 193 -14.77 3.25 -8.24
N LEU A 194 -14.43 2.12 -8.88
CA LEU A 194 -13.99 2.10 -10.30
C LEU A 194 -15.12 2.40 -11.29
N ALA A 195 -16.35 2.00 -10.99
CA ALA A 195 -17.50 2.17 -11.86
C ALA A 195 -17.85 3.65 -12.09
N ASP A 196 -17.68 4.49 -11.06
CA ASP A 196 -17.89 5.94 -11.11
C ASP A 196 -16.57 6.72 -11.01
N TYR A 197 -15.45 6.09 -11.38
CA TYR A 197 -14.14 6.70 -11.20
C TYR A 197 -13.91 7.83 -12.20
N THR A 198 -13.78 9.03 -11.65
CA THR A 198 -13.23 10.19 -12.34
C THR A 198 -11.77 10.39 -11.92
N PRO A 199 -10.83 10.53 -12.88
CA PRO A 199 -9.42 10.78 -12.59
C PRO A 199 -9.24 11.97 -11.64
N ARG A 200 -8.62 11.71 -10.48
CA ARG A 200 -8.47 12.70 -9.42
C ARG A 200 -7.21 12.47 -8.60
N ALA A 201 -6.79 13.51 -7.89
CA ALA A 201 -5.89 13.37 -6.76
C ALA A 201 -6.67 12.94 -5.50
N SER A 202 -6.03 12.17 -4.62
CA SER A 202 -6.56 11.88 -3.28
C SER A 202 -5.44 11.75 -2.25
N LEU A 203 -5.81 11.77 -0.97
CA LEU A 203 -4.90 11.58 0.16
C LEU A 203 -5.14 10.22 0.81
N SER A 204 -4.08 9.60 1.31
CA SER A 204 -4.16 8.40 2.15
C SER A 204 -3.30 8.58 3.41
N PRO A 205 -3.91 8.56 4.60
CA PRO A 205 -5.36 8.68 4.86
C PRO A 205 -5.93 10.04 4.45
N THR A 206 -7.25 10.10 4.25
CA THR A 206 -7.98 11.33 3.88
C THR A 206 -8.29 12.24 5.07
N THR A 207 -8.32 11.68 6.28
CA THR A 207 -8.68 12.38 7.52
C THR A 207 -7.71 11.98 8.62
N LEU A 208 -7.27 12.95 9.42
CA LEU A 208 -6.53 12.74 10.66
C LEU A 208 -7.49 12.96 11.85
N ASP A 209 -8.12 11.90 12.34
CA ASP A 209 -9.10 11.95 13.44
C ASP A 209 -8.43 11.60 14.77
N PHE A 210 -8.24 12.62 15.62
CA PHE A 210 -7.63 12.47 16.94
C PHE A 210 -8.53 11.74 17.97
N THR A 211 -9.77 11.41 17.62
CA THR A 211 -10.75 10.74 18.48
C THR A 211 -11.00 9.29 18.10
N ASP A 212 -10.65 8.88 16.88
CA ASP A 212 -10.80 7.51 16.37
C ASP A 212 -9.70 6.58 16.91
N CYS A 213 -9.87 6.09 18.14
CA CYS A 213 -8.98 5.10 18.75
C CYS A 213 -9.59 3.68 18.73
N PRO A 214 -8.80 2.63 18.40
CA PRO A 214 -7.35 2.66 18.19
C PRO A 214 -6.93 2.99 16.75
N TYR A 215 -7.86 3.24 15.83
CA TYR A 215 -7.54 3.31 14.40
C TYR A 215 -6.46 4.34 14.06
N MET A 216 -6.55 5.56 14.58
CA MET A 216 -5.57 6.61 14.28
C MET A 216 -4.40 6.66 15.28
N TRP A 217 -4.12 5.59 16.03
CA TRP A 217 -2.94 5.53 16.89
C TRP A 217 -1.64 5.65 16.06
N PRO A 218 -0.62 6.42 16.51
CA PRO A 218 -0.51 7.09 17.80
C PRO A 218 -1.20 8.45 17.91
N TYR A 219 -1.64 9.04 16.80
CA TYR A 219 -2.21 10.39 16.75
C TYR A 219 -3.47 10.53 17.61
N CYS A 220 -4.36 9.54 17.65
CA CYS A 220 -5.56 9.61 18.51
C CYS A 220 -5.26 9.67 20.03
N ARG A 221 -4.00 9.44 20.44
CA ARG A 221 -3.54 9.55 21.84
C ARG A 221 -2.75 10.84 22.10
N GLN A 222 -2.66 11.72 21.11
CA GLN A 222 -1.93 12.97 21.16
C GLN A 222 -2.92 14.14 21.03
N PRO A 223 -3.58 14.55 22.14
CA PRO A 223 -4.53 15.65 22.09
C PRO A 223 -3.83 16.96 21.71
N VAL A 224 -4.51 17.80 20.94
CA VAL A 224 -4.03 19.11 20.49
C VAL A 224 -4.48 20.19 21.48
N TYR A 225 -3.55 20.97 22.02
CA TYR A 225 -3.81 22.08 22.96
C TYR A 225 -2.64 23.08 22.95
N ALA A 226 -2.86 24.32 23.42
CA ALA A 226 -1.97 25.48 23.26
C ALA A 226 -0.51 25.37 23.80
N PHE A 227 -0.15 24.25 24.43
CA PHE A 227 1.19 23.95 24.93
C PHE A 227 1.59 22.49 24.67
N GLY A 228 0.91 21.83 23.73
CA GLY A 228 1.24 20.50 23.28
C GLY A 228 2.56 20.49 22.53
N LEU A 229 3.19 19.32 22.43
CA LEU A 229 4.30 19.16 21.50
C LEU A 229 3.76 19.23 20.06
N PRO A 230 4.51 19.83 19.12
CA PRO A 230 4.14 19.85 17.72
C PRO A 230 3.90 18.44 17.18
N LEU A 231 2.92 18.33 16.28
CA LEU A 231 2.55 17.07 15.63
C LEU A 231 2.91 17.13 14.16
N ALA A 232 3.64 16.12 13.70
CA ALA A 232 3.97 15.94 12.29
C ALA A 232 3.26 14.69 11.75
N PHE A 233 2.59 14.85 10.61
CA PHE A 233 1.88 13.78 9.94
C PHE A 233 2.12 13.85 8.44
N ASN A 234 2.47 12.71 7.83
CA ASN A 234 2.69 12.61 6.39
C ASN A 234 1.59 11.78 5.73
N ALA A 235 0.83 12.42 4.84
CA ALA A 235 -0.12 11.76 3.95
C ALA A 235 0.56 11.35 2.64
N THR A 236 0.13 10.22 2.08
CA THR A 236 0.45 9.89 0.68
C THR A 236 -0.53 10.61 -0.23
N VAL A 237 -0.01 11.34 -1.22
CA VAL A 237 -0.82 11.91 -2.30
C VAL A 237 -0.83 10.89 -3.44
N LEU A 238 -2.01 10.48 -3.90
CA LEU A 238 -2.17 9.63 -5.07
C LEU A 238 -2.72 10.46 -6.24
N ASN A 239 -2.12 10.35 -7.42
CA ASN A 239 -2.46 11.10 -8.62
C ASN A 239 -3.01 10.18 -9.71
N GLY A 240 -4.33 10.00 -9.73
CA GLY A 240 -4.98 9.18 -10.77
C GLY A 240 -5.14 9.86 -12.12
N MET A 241 -4.70 11.13 -12.27
CA MET A 241 -4.87 11.91 -13.50
C MET A 241 -3.73 11.70 -14.52
N GLY A 242 -2.54 11.28 -14.07
CA GLY A 242 -1.39 11.07 -14.94
C GLY A 242 -0.13 10.69 -14.18
N ALA A 243 0.87 10.22 -14.93
CA ALA A 243 2.17 9.76 -14.39
C ALA A 243 3.07 10.90 -13.91
N THR A 244 2.63 12.16 -14.02
CA THR A 244 3.28 13.30 -13.38
C THR A 244 2.18 14.23 -12.88
N GLY A 245 2.46 14.96 -11.81
CA GLY A 245 1.55 15.99 -11.30
C GLY A 245 2.31 17.05 -10.51
N ARG A 246 1.66 18.18 -10.25
CA ARG A 246 2.19 19.28 -9.43
C ARG A 246 1.04 19.90 -8.66
N PHE A 247 1.32 20.43 -7.48
CA PHE A 247 0.39 21.30 -6.80
C PHE A 247 0.32 22.64 -7.52
N LEU A 248 -0.90 23.14 -7.79
CA LEU A 248 -1.11 24.43 -8.44
C LEU A 248 -0.83 25.63 -7.51
N GLY A 249 -0.91 25.40 -6.21
CA GLY A 249 -0.67 26.39 -5.17
C GLY A 249 -0.29 25.71 -3.86
N GLU A 250 -0.02 26.52 -2.84
CA GLU A 250 0.24 26.02 -1.50
C GLU A 250 -1.04 25.51 -0.83
N PRO A 251 -0.98 24.40 -0.08
CA PRO A 251 -2.09 23.97 0.76
C PRO A 251 -2.44 25.05 1.79
N GLU A 252 -3.73 25.28 2.00
CA GLU A 252 -4.23 26.25 2.97
C GLU A 252 -5.00 25.53 4.08
N PHE A 253 -4.73 25.90 5.33
CA PHE A 253 -5.53 25.45 6.46
C PHE A 253 -6.71 26.38 6.67
N GLN A 254 -7.91 25.82 6.64
CA GLN A 254 -9.15 26.54 6.88
C GLN A 254 -9.77 26.05 8.20
N PRO A 255 -9.74 26.85 9.28
CA PRO A 255 -10.25 26.43 10.57
C PRO A 255 -11.77 26.27 10.54
N GLY A 256 -12.27 25.12 10.98
CA GLY A 256 -13.70 24.81 11.02
C GLY A 256 -14.45 25.46 12.19
N ASP A 257 -13.75 25.80 13.27
CA ASP A 257 -14.31 26.38 14.49
C ASP A 257 -13.31 27.32 15.19
N GLU A 258 -13.67 27.84 16.37
CA GLU A 258 -12.83 28.72 17.17
C GLU A 258 -11.56 28.04 17.70
N GLY A 259 -11.64 26.74 18.01
CA GLY A 259 -10.48 25.96 18.46
C GLY A 259 -9.46 25.80 17.33
N GLY A 260 -9.92 25.49 16.12
CA GLY A 260 -9.10 25.43 14.92
C GLY A 260 -8.37 26.74 14.62
N ARG A 261 -8.97 27.90 14.92
CA ARG A 261 -8.32 29.21 14.74
C ARG A 261 -7.13 29.44 15.66
N GLN A 262 -7.02 28.66 16.74
CA GLN A 262 -5.87 28.71 17.65
C GLN A 262 -4.72 27.83 17.18
N LEU A 263 -4.94 26.98 16.16
CA LEU A 263 -3.92 26.08 15.64
C LEU A 263 -3.06 26.80 14.61
N LEU A 264 -1.74 26.64 14.73
CA LEU A 264 -0.82 26.95 13.67
C LEU A 264 -0.58 25.69 12.85
N VAL A 265 -1.20 25.64 11.67
CA VAL A 265 -1.04 24.53 10.73
C VAL A 265 -0.20 24.96 9.54
N SER A 266 0.91 24.25 9.31
CA SER A 266 1.78 24.46 8.15
C SER A 266 1.97 23.17 7.36
N PHE A 267 2.41 23.32 6.11
CA PHE A 267 2.49 22.22 5.16
C PHE A 267 3.84 22.15 4.47
N THR A 268 4.28 20.93 4.20
CA THR A 268 5.35 20.62 3.25
C THR A 268 4.77 19.68 2.19
N LYS A 269 5.17 19.81 0.93
CA LYS A 269 4.65 18.97 -0.15
C LYS A 269 5.73 18.57 -1.13
N SER A 270 5.47 17.52 -1.90
CA SER A 270 6.29 17.19 -3.06
C SER A 270 6.18 18.27 -4.14
N ASP A 271 7.31 18.67 -4.73
CA ASP A 271 7.35 19.58 -5.88
C ASP A 271 6.72 18.96 -7.13
N VAL A 272 6.97 17.67 -7.31
CA VAL A 272 6.45 16.84 -8.40
C VAL A 272 5.90 15.56 -7.82
N LEU A 273 4.68 15.20 -8.22
CA LEU A 273 4.11 13.87 -8.03
C LEU A 273 4.70 12.98 -9.13
N TRP A 274 5.50 11.97 -8.76
CA TRP A 274 6.14 11.08 -9.70
C TRP A 274 6.41 9.68 -9.11
N PRO A 275 6.07 8.61 -9.85
CA PRO A 275 5.24 8.62 -11.06
C PRO A 275 3.77 8.88 -10.74
N TRP A 276 3.19 8.18 -9.75
CA TRP A 276 1.75 8.27 -9.49
C TRP A 276 1.43 8.82 -8.10
N SER A 277 2.46 9.17 -7.34
CA SER A 277 2.31 9.57 -5.96
C SER A 277 3.30 10.64 -5.52
N GLY A 278 3.04 11.20 -4.34
CA GLY A 278 3.91 12.11 -3.62
C GLY A 278 3.52 12.13 -2.15
N PHE A 279 3.88 13.21 -1.47
CA PHE A 279 3.55 13.41 -0.06
C PHE A 279 2.98 14.81 0.20
N LEU A 280 2.16 14.88 1.24
CA LEU A 280 1.74 16.11 1.90
C LEU A 280 2.03 15.93 3.40
N GLY A 281 3.04 16.65 3.88
CA GLY A 281 3.37 16.77 5.30
C GLY A 281 2.54 17.88 5.93
N VAL A 282 1.97 17.59 7.10
CA VAL A 282 1.18 18.50 7.92
C VAL A 282 1.85 18.65 9.26
N TYR A 283 2.09 19.89 9.67
CA TYR A 283 2.64 20.25 10.97
C TYR A 283 1.60 21.04 11.73
N ILE A 284 1.28 20.62 12.95
CA ILE A 284 0.27 21.23 13.82
C ILE A 284 0.97 21.67 15.10
N GLU A 285 0.89 22.97 15.39
CA GLU A 285 1.45 23.65 16.57
C GLU A 285 0.37 24.40 17.36
#